data_AF-A0A7W9J2D5-F1
#
_entry.id   AF-A0A7W9J2D5-F1
#
_cell.length_a   1.000
_cell.length_b   1.000
_cell.length_c   1.000
_cell.angle_alpha   90.00
_cell.angle_beta   90.00
_cell.angle_gamma   90.00
#
_symmetry.space_group_name_H-M   'P 1'
#
loop_
_entity.id
_entity.type
_entity.pdbx_description
1 polymer ?
#
loop_
_entity_poly.entity_id
_entity_poly.type
_entity_poly.pdbx_seq_one_letter_code
_entity_poly.pdbx_strand_id
1 'polypeptide(L)'
;MDQPDSARSSGRRSALYRHRLVLIAAGLVLVAGLLAGIVAGAGDDTAPGAAPPPDTAPTPAPPATAPAAPTAKVCANAKALAGPATAPAGAITVATTQNLNELSKASPAGSTFWLQPGTHTLGTGPFSQVIPKEGNTYVGAPGAVLDGQRVNRYAFTGYVTGVTIKNLTIQNFGAPRTNNDEGVVNHNSATGWTIQSNTIRRNAGSAVMIGSRNLVRGNCLQDNGQYGFNAYNPDKVASIVIENNEIAGNNVDDWERLKPGCGCTGGGKFWEVTGAVVRGNWVHDNLSAGLWADTNNTGFSIEGNYIADNTAEGIIYETSYNASIRGNTFARNGLGKGPENRGFPTSALYISESGSDPRVPGQFNQTFEITGNLFTDNWAGVVLWENADRFAGSPANTSTGSGTLVNPATATVKTCNAGNIGKQPYLGDCRWKTQNVQVHGNTFSLDPTKLGKSCASNSGCGYNGLFSNWGTFPAWSPYKEKTVQDAITFDQSNRFYANTYRGPWNFVLYEQGNKVNWSTWQGAPYGQDRDSVIKVQGER
;
A
#
# COMPACT_ATOMS: atom_id res chain seq x y z
N MET A 1 -12.48 10.04 66.89
CA MET A 1 -12.75 11.20 67.75
C MET A 1 -12.61 12.43 66.87
N ASP A 2 -13.78 12.89 66.43
CA ASP A 2 -14.20 14.24 66.04
C ASP A 2 -13.44 15.03 64.96
N GLN A 3 -14.15 15.20 63.84
CA GLN A 3 -14.13 16.41 63.00
C GLN A 3 -14.71 17.62 63.74
N PRO A 4 -14.63 18.83 63.14
CA PRO A 4 -15.83 19.29 62.41
C PRO A 4 -15.57 19.95 61.03
N ASP A 5 -16.50 19.66 60.11
CA ASP A 5 -17.20 20.50 59.11
C ASP A 5 -16.86 22.01 59.04
N SER A 6 -16.91 22.74 57.90
CA SER A 6 -17.67 22.63 56.65
C SER A 6 -17.16 23.66 55.61
N ALA A 7 -17.34 23.38 54.31
CA ALA A 7 -17.95 24.29 53.31
C ALA A 7 -17.72 23.79 51.87
N ARG A 8 -18.82 23.60 51.12
CA ARG A 8 -18.87 23.22 49.70
C ARG A 8 -18.45 24.36 48.78
N SER A 9 -17.77 24.05 47.68
CA SER A 9 -18.11 24.65 46.37
C SER A 9 -17.72 23.74 45.20
N SER A 10 -18.63 23.66 44.25
CA SER A 10 -18.55 22.96 42.97
C SER A 10 -17.55 23.63 42.02
N GLY A 11 -16.68 22.85 41.38
CA GLY A 11 -15.77 23.36 40.35
C GLY A 11 -15.44 22.30 39.29
N ARG A 12 -16.12 22.41 38.14
CA ARG A 12 -15.77 21.75 36.88
C ARG A 12 -14.27 21.93 36.60
N ARG A 13 -13.52 20.83 36.42
CA ARG A 13 -12.15 20.89 35.86
C ARG A 13 -12.19 20.58 34.38
N SER A 14 -12.11 21.63 33.58
CA SER A 14 -11.78 21.57 32.16
C SER A 14 -10.29 21.27 32.01
N ALA A 15 -9.96 20.18 31.31
CA ALA A 15 -8.60 19.91 30.85
C ALA A 15 -8.39 20.63 29.50
N LEU A 16 -7.65 21.73 29.54
CA LEU A 16 -7.19 22.47 28.36
C LEU A 16 -6.11 21.67 27.63
N TYR A 17 -6.46 21.10 26.47
CA TYR A 17 -5.48 20.64 25.49
C TYR A 17 -4.88 21.87 24.77
N ARG A 18 -3.58 22.10 24.95
CA ARG A 18 -2.83 23.11 24.19
C ARG A 18 -2.39 22.52 22.86
N HIS A 19 -2.95 23.03 21.77
CA HIS A 19 -2.52 22.78 20.41
C HIS A 19 -1.08 23.27 20.19
N ARG A 20 -0.22 22.40 19.67
CA ARG A 20 0.95 22.80 18.88
C ARG A 20 0.60 22.57 17.41
N LEU A 21 0.50 23.67 16.66
CA LEU A 21 0.45 23.65 15.20
C LEU A 21 1.70 22.95 14.68
N VAL A 22 1.52 21.80 14.03
CA VAL A 22 2.56 21.16 13.22
C VAL A 22 2.37 21.68 11.80
N LEU A 23 3.22 22.62 11.41
CA LEU A 23 3.39 23.04 10.02
C LEU A 23 4.14 21.92 9.30
N ILE A 24 3.44 21.12 8.50
CA ILE A 24 4.07 20.26 7.51
C ILE A 24 4.39 21.15 6.32
N ALA A 25 5.68 21.41 6.11
CA ALA A 25 6.17 22.13 4.94
C ALA A 25 6.01 21.24 3.70
N ALA A 26 4.95 21.49 2.92
CA ALA A 26 4.86 20.99 1.55
C ALA A 26 5.93 21.69 0.70
N GLY A 27 6.84 20.93 0.13
CA GLY A 27 7.81 21.43 -0.84
C GLY A 27 7.08 21.89 -2.10
N LEU A 28 7.01 23.21 -2.30
CA LEU A 28 6.53 23.84 -3.52
C LEU A 28 7.51 23.56 -4.68
N VAL A 29 7.08 22.74 -5.64
CA VAL A 29 7.71 22.66 -6.96
C VAL A 29 7.14 23.80 -7.82
N LEU A 30 7.96 24.83 -8.04
CA LEU A 30 7.67 25.93 -8.96
C LEU A 30 7.82 25.44 -10.41
N VAL A 31 6.70 25.36 -11.13
CA VAL A 31 6.68 25.22 -12.59
C VAL A 31 6.62 26.62 -13.20
N ALA A 32 7.74 27.07 -13.79
CA ALA A 32 7.76 28.26 -14.63
C ALA A 32 7.29 27.87 -16.05
N GLY A 33 6.10 28.31 -16.43
CA GLY A 33 5.63 28.25 -17.81
C GLY A 33 6.08 29.49 -18.59
N LEU A 34 6.51 29.31 -19.84
CA LEU A 34 6.43 30.35 -20.86
C LEU A 34 6.37 29.76 -22.28
N LEU A 35 5.23 30.05 -22.90
CA LEU A 35 4.95 30.42 -24.29
C LEU A 35 5.03 29.42 -25.44
N ALA A 36 3.87 29.35 -26.11
CA ALA A 36 3.59 28.84 -27.43
C ALA A 36 4.31 29.63 -28.54
N GLY A 37 4.73 28.91 -29.58
CA GLY A 37 5.05 29.44 -30.90
C GLY A 37 4.32 28.62 -31.95
N ILE A 38 3.38 29.26 -32.65
CA ILE A 38 2.67 28.73 -33.82
C ILE A 38 3.63 28.76 -35.01
N VAL A 39 3.82 27.62 -35.68
CA VAL A 39 4.22 27.58 -37.09
C VAL A 39 3.41 26.49 -37.78
N ALA A 40 2.70 26.88 -38.83
CA ALA A 40 1.95 26.01 -39.72
C ALA A 40 2.83 25.55 -40.89
N GLY A 41 2.63 24.28 -41.30
CA GLY A 41 2.56 23.87 -42.71
C GLY A 41 3.85 23.46 -43.44
N ALA A 42 4.03 22.14 -43.56
CA ALA A 42 4.44 21.35 -44.75
C ALA A 42 4.80 19.95 -44.21
N GLY A 43 4.12 18.84 -44.51
CA GLY A 43 3.74 18.38 -45.84
C GLY A 43 4.85 17.46 -46.34
N ASP A 44 4.87 16.20 -45.90
CA ASP A 44 5.54 15.11 -46.62
C ASP A 44 5.04 13.73 -46.17
N ASP A 45 4.60 12.97 -47.17
CA ASP A 45 4.04 11.63 -47.13
C ASP A 45 5.09 10.58 -46.75
N THR A 46 4.91 9.88 -45.63
CA THR A 46 5.45 8.52 -45.45
C THR A 46 4.45 7.66 -44.66
N ALA A 47 4.20 6.47 -45.18
CA ALA A 47 3.15 5.55 -44.75
C ALA A 47 3.23 5.15 -43.26
N PRO A 48 2.09 5.05 -42.54
CA PRO A 48 2.09 4.63 -41.14
C PRO A 48 2.40 3.13 -41.03
N GLY A 49 3.56 2.82 -40.46
CA GLY A 49 3.85 1.50 -39.92
C GLY A 49 2.83 1.15 -38.83
N ALA A 50 2.29 -0.06 -38.90
CA ALA A 50 1.22 -0.54 -38.04
C ALA A 50 1.49 -0.30 -36.55
N ALA A 51 0.55 0.38 -35.89
CA ALA A 51 0.53 0.53 -34.44
C ALA A 51 0.43 -0.86 -33.78
N PRO A 52 1.16 -1.13 -32.69
CA PRO A 52 0.94 -2.34 -31.91
C PRO A 52 -0.50 -2.35 -31.37
N PRO A 53 -1.17 -3.52 -31.29
CA PRO A 53 -2.55 -3.60 -30.85
C PRO A 53 -2.67 -3.13 -29.39
N PRO A 54 -3.82 -2.55 -29.00
CA PRO A 54 -4.06 -2.11 -27.63
C PRO A 54 -3.98 -3.30 -26.66
N ASP A 55 -3.26 -3.06 -25.56
CA ASP A 55 -3.10 -3.96 -24.42
C ASP A 55 -4.43 -4.61 -24.04
N THR A 56 -4.48 -5.94 -24.16
CA THR A 56 -5.57 -6.73 -23.60
C THR A 56 -5.49 -6.61 -22.08
N ALA A 57 -6.57 -6.13 -21.47
CA ALA A 57 -6.73 -6.16 -20.02
C ALA A 57 -6.39 -7.57 -19.50
N PRO A 58 -5.67 -7.70 -18.37
CA PRO A 58 -5.30 -9.00 -17.85
C PRO A 58 -6.56 -9.85 -17.63
N THR A 59 -6.61 -10.98 -18.32
CA THR A 59 -7.68 -11.97 -18.19
C THR A 59 -7.76 -12.44 -16.73
N PRO A 60 -8.95 -12.64 -16.14
CA PRO A 60 -9.08 -13.16 -14.78
C PRO A 60 -8.28 -14.45 -14.64
N ALA A 61 -7.25 -14.44 -13.78
CA ALA A 61 -6.47 -15.64 -13.49
C ALA A 61 -7.38 -16.70 -12.83
N PRO A 62 -7.04 -18.01 -12.94
CA PRO A 62 -7.77 -19.07 -12.25
C PRO A 62 -7.99 -18.77 -10.75
N PRO A 63 -8.96 -19.40 -10.06
CA PRO A 63 -9.13 -19.24 -8.62
C PRO A 63 -7.79 -19.44 -7.89
N ALA A 64 -7.22 -18.36 -7.36
CA ALA A 64 -5.95 -18.42 -6.63
C ALA A 64 -6.20 -19.21 -5.34
N THR A 65 -5.47 -20.30 -5.17
CA THR A 65 -5.49 -21.05 -3.91
C THR A 65 -4.46 -20.42 -2.98
N ALA A 66 -4.86 -20.16 -1.73
CA ALA A 66 -3.96 -19.57 -0.75
C ALA A 66 -2.69 -20.42 -0.52
N PRO A 67 -1.49 -19.84 -0.68
CA PRO A 67 -0.26 -20.59 -0.58
C PRO A 67 0.02 -20.99 0.88
N ALA A 68 0.20 -22.29 1.16
CA ALA A 68 0.51 -22.77 2.51
C ALA A 68 1.92 -22.38 3.00
N ALA A 69 2.81 -21.95 2.09
CA ALA A 69 4.17 -21.53 2.37
C ALA A 69 4.59 -20.41 1.40
N PRO A 70 5.64 -19.63 1.71
CA PRO A 70 6.09 -18.57 0.82
C PRO A 70 6.45 -19.07 -0.58
N THR A 71 5.85 -18.45 -1.60
CA THR A 71 6.02 -18.81 -3.02
C THR A 71 7.17 -18.07 -3.70
N ALA A 72 7.47 -16.84 -3.28
CA ALA A 72 8.50 -15.99 -3.85
C ALA A 72 9.73 -15.88 -2.93
N LYS A 73 10.46 -16.99 -2.74
CA LYS A 73 11.76 -17.00 -2.04
C LYS A 73 12.88 -16.59 -3.00
N VAL A 74 13.03 -15.28 -3.17
CA VAL A 74 13.95 -14.63 -4.12
C VAL A 74 15.21 -14.14 -3.43
N CYS A 75 15.11 -13.54 -2.23
CA CYS A 75 16.28 -13.08 -1.50
C CYS A 75 17.17 -14.29 -1.16
N ALA A 76 18.48 -14.10 -1.33
CA ALA A 76 19.51 -15.16 -1.28
C ALA A 76 19.40 -16.29 -2.33
N ASN A 77 18.45 -16.24 -3.27
CA ASN A 77 18.39 -17.18 -4.38
C ASN A 77 19.27 -16.72 -5.55
N ALA A 78 20.57 -17.03 -5.46
CA ALA A 78 21.55 -16.64 -6.48
C ALA A 78 21.17 -17.11 -7.89
N LYS A 79 20.49 -18.26 -8.03
CA LYS A 79 20.06 -18.79 -9.32
C LYS A 79 18.93 -17.98 -9.95
N ALA A 80 17.94 -17.56 -9.15
CA ALA A 80 16.82 -16.74 -9.63
C ALA A 80 17.23 -15.30 -9.99
N LEU A 81 18.34 -14.84 -9.40
CA LEU A 81 18.86 -13.49 -9.57
C LEU A 81 20.01 -13.40 -10.58
N ALA A 82 20.66 -14.53 -10.91
CA ALA A 82 21.77 -14.57 -11.85
C ALA A 82 21.35 -14.15 -13.26
N GLY A 83 22.09 -13.20 -13.84
CA GLY A 83 21.98 -12.84 -15.24
C GLY A 83 22.92 -13.66 -16.13
N PRO A 84 23.05 -13.29 -17.41
CA PRO A 84 23.89 -14.02 -18.35
C PRO A 84 25.38 -13.88 -17.99
N ALA A 85 26.10 -15.01 -17.99
CA ALA A 85 27.53 -15.07 -17.65
C ALA A 85 28.44 -14.37 -18.68
N THR A 86 27.95 -14.18 -19.90
CA THR A 86 28.61 -13.44 -20.97
C THR A 86 27.69 -12.33 -21.45
N ALA A 87 28.29 -11.26 -21.99
CA ALA A 87 27.52 -10.18 -22.60
C ALA A 87 26.57 -10.73 -23.69
N PRO A 88 25.27 -10.37 -23.66
CA PRO A 88 24.37 -10.64 -24.77
C PRO A 88 24.89 -10.03 -26.08
N ALA A 89 24.52 -10.60 -27.21
CA ALA A 89 24.91 -10.07 -28.52
C ALA A 89 24.50 -8.59 -28.67
N GLY A 90 25.44 -7.74 -29.09
CA GLY A 90 25.23 -6.30 -29.25
C GLY A 90 25.22 -5.49 -27.95
N ALA A 91 25.38 -6.13 -26.78
CA ALA A 91 25.46 -5.41 -25.51
C ALA A 91 26.81 -4.70 -25.34
N ILE A 92 26.75 -3.46 -24.83
CA ILE A 92 27.90 -2.69 -24.39
C ILE A 92 28.38 -3.31 -23.09
N THR A 93 29.59 -3.85 -23.10
CA THR A 93 30.22 -4.40 -21.89
C THR A 93 30.72 -3.26 -21.02
N VAL A 94 30.26 -3.23 -19.77
CA VAL A 94 30.65 -2.24 -18.76
C VAL A 94 31.61 -2.91 -17.78
N ALA A 95 32.87 -2.45 -17.77
CA ALA A 95 33.86 -2.87 -16.79
C ALA A 95 33.70 -2.10 -15.47
N THR A 96 34.15 -2.67 -14.35
CA THR A 96 34.03 -2.07 -13.01
C THR A 96 34.79 -0.75 -12.85
N THR A 97 35.73 -0.46 -13.75
CA THR A 97 36.48 0.80 -13.82
C THR A 97 35.76 1.89 -14.62
N GLN A 98 34.68 1.56 -15.33
CA GLN A 98 33.94 2.50 -16.16
C GLN A 98 32.73 3.06 -15.42
N ASN A 99 32.38 4.30 -15.73
CA ASN A 99 31.20 4.94 -15.18
C ASN A 99 29.97 4.61 -16.06
N LEU A 100 29.01 3.88 -15.48
CA LEU A 100 27.79 3.47 -16.20
C LEU A 100 26.96 4.66 -16.68
N ASN A 101 26.90 5.75 -15.92
CA ASN A 101 26.15 6.93 -16.33
C ASN A 101 26.76 7.60 -17.57
N GLU A 102 28.08 7.73 -17.63
CA GLU A 102 28.76 8.31 -18.81
C GLU A 102 28.59 7.41 -20.05
N LEU A 103 28.68 6.09 -19.88
CA LEU A 103 28.40 5.15 -20.98
C LEU A 103 26.94 5.24 -21.46
N SER A 104 25.99 5.32 -20.53
CA SER A 104 24.57 5.53 -20.84
C SER A 104 24.34 6.80 -21.64
N LYS A 105 24.98 7.89 -21.24
CA LYS A 105 24.90 9.20 -21.91
C LYS A 105 25.49 9.16 -23.32
N ALA A 106 26.64 8.50 -23.50
CA ALA A 106 27.34 8.43 -24.78
C ALA A 106 26.67 7.48 -25.80
N SER A 107 25.87 6.51 -25.34
CA SER A 107 25.29 5.49 -26.21
C SER A 107 23.91 5.88 -26.77
N PRO A 108 23.48 5.35 -27.93
CA PRO A 108 22.14 5.59 -28.47
C PRO A 108 21.02 5.10 -27.54
N ALA A 109 19.79 5.59 -27.74
CA ALA A 109 18.59 5.00 -27.13
C ALA A 109 18.42 3.53 -27.57
N GLY A 110 17.75 2.72 -26.75
CA GLY A 110 17.60 1.28 -27.01
C GLY A 110 18.87 0.45 -26.76
N SER A 111 19.94 1.06 -26.20
CA SER A 111 21.19 0.34 -25.95
C SER A 111 21.04 -0.67 -24.82
N THR A 112 21.70 -1.82 -24.95
CA THR A 112 21.83 -2.81 -23.87
C THR A 112 23.21 -2.68 -23.23
N PHE A 113 23.25 -2.52 -21.91
CA PHE A 113 24.46 -2.47 -21.09
C PHE A 113 24.55 -3.75 -20.28
N TRP A 114 25.67 -4.47 -20.43
CA TRP A 114 25.97 -5.64 -19.62
C TRP A 114 27.08 -5.32 -18.64
N LEU A 115 26.74 -5.32 -17.35
CA LEU A 115 27.67 -5.02 -16.27
C LEU A 115 28.45 -6.30 -15.92
N GLN A 116 29.76 -6.26 -16.07
CA GLN A 116 30.66 -7.36 -15.70
C GLN A 116 30.52 -7.73 -14.21
N PRO A 117 30.91 -8.96 -13.82
CA PRO A 117 30.98 -9.35 -12.42
C PRO A 117 31.84 -8.36 -11.61
N GLY A 118 31.39 -8.00 -10.41
CA GLY A 118 32.08 -7.06 -9.54
C GLY A 118 31.27 -5.80 -9.23
N THR A 119 31.91 -4.85 -8.57
CA THR A 119 31.28 -3.63 -8.05
C THR A 119 31.48 -2.46 -9.01
N HIS A 120 30.38 -1.83 -9.40
CA HIS A 120 30.29 -0.64 -10.25
C HIS A 120 29.82 0.55 -9.41
N THR A 121 30.41 1.73 -9.63
CA THR A 121 30.10 2.96 -8.89
C THR A 121 29.77 4.10 -9.84
N LEU A 122 28.96 5.08 -9.42
CA LEU A 122 28.46 6.14 -10.31
C LEU A 122 29.21 7.48 -10.20
N GLY A 123 30.21 7.59 -9.32
CA GLY A 123 30.98 8.82 -9.07
C GLY A 123 30.81 9.32 -7.64
N THR A 124 31.41 10.47 -7.33
CA THR A 124 31.52 10.98 -5.94
C THR A 124 30.44 11.99 -5.55
N GLY A 125 29.56 12.39 -6.47
CA GLY A 125 28.50 13.37 -6.20
C GLY A 125 27.20 12.72 -5.72
N PRO A 126 26.39 13.40 -4.90
CA PRO A 126 25.11 12.85 -4.43
C PRO A 126 24.11 12.59 -5.56
N PHE A 127 24.26 13.30 -6.70
CA PHE A 127 23.41 13.16 -7.89
C PHE A 127 24.13 12.49 -9.06
N SER A 128 25.24 11.79 -8.79
CA SER A 128 25.84 10.93 -9.79
C SER A 128 25.01 9.65 -9.89
N GLN A 129 24.13 9.61 -10.89
CA GLN A 129 23.10 8.59 -11.09
C GLN A 129 22.95 8.29 -12.58
N VAL A 130 22.43 7.12 -12.94
CA VAL A 130 22.20 6.79 -14.35
C VAL A 130 20.94 7.50 -14.84
N ILE A 131 21.10 8.28 -15.90
CA ILE A 131 19.97 8.81 -16.69
C ILE A 131 19.84 7.93 -17.94
N PRO A 132 18.86 7.01 -17.98
CA PRO A 132 18.63 6.16 -19.13
C PRO A 132 17.99 6.94 -20.28
N LYS A 133 18.10 6.38 -21.48
CA LYS A 133 17.34 6.76 -22.67
C LYS A 133 16.23 5.74 -22.89
N GLU A 134 15.24 6.11 -23.69
CA GLU A 134 14.11 5.24 -24.00
C GLU A 134 14.58 3.87 -24.51
N GLY A 135 13.95 2.81 -24.01
CA GLY A 135 14.27 1.43 -24.40
C GLY A 135 15.60 0.87 -23.88
N ASN A 136 16.39 1.64 -23.11
CA ASN A 136 17.66 1.13 -22.60
C ASN A 136 17.45 -0.09 -21.69
N THR A 137 18.37 -1.05 -21.80
CA THR A 137 18.40 -2.25 -20.95
C THR A 137 19.70 -2.30 -20.16
N TYR A 138 19.61 -2.50 -18.85
CA TYR A 138 20.74 -2.68 -17.95
C TYR A 138 20.65 -4.08 -17.34
N VAL A 139 21.65 -4.93 -17.64
CA VAL A 139 21.68 -6.32 -17.22
C VAL A 139 22.98 -6.61 -16.47
N GLY A 140 22.86 -7.22 -15.29
CA GLY A 140 24.02 -7.69 -14.53
C GLY A 140 24.49 -9.07 -14.94
N ALA A 141 25.80 -9.27 -15.01
CA ALA A 141 26.40 -10.60 -14.92
C ALA A 141 26.16 -11.20 -13.52
N PRO A 142 26.33 -12.53 -13.34
CA PRO A 142 26.40 -13.11 -12.00
C PRO A 142 27.43 -12.38 -11.12
N GLY A 143 26.96 -11.82 -10.00
CA GLY A 143 27.80 -11.05 -9.08
C GLY A 143 28.03 -9.57 -9.46
N ALA A 144 27.31 -9.04 -10.45
CA ALA A 144 27.34 -7.60 -10.74
C ALA A 144 26.59 -6.80 -9.65
N VAL A 145 27.28 -5.82 -9.08
CA VAL A 145 26.78 -4.93 -8.03
C VAL A 145 26.89 -3.50 -8.51
N LEU A 146 25.80 -2.75 -8.45
CA LEU A 146 25.77 -1.29 -8.55
C LEU A 146 25.68 -0.71 -7.14
N ASP A 147 26.75 -0.09 -6.68
CA ASP A 147 26.90 0.38 -5.29
C ASP A 147 26.95 1.91 -5.24
N GLY A 148 26.00 2.51 -4.52
CA GLY A 148 25.93 3.96 -4.31
C GLY A 148 26.88 4.48 -3.23
N GLN A 149 27.60 3.59 -2.53
CA GLN A 149 28.61 3.88 -1.49
C GLN A 149 28.11 4.75 -0.32
N ARG A 150 26.79 4.84 -0.13
CA ARG A 150 26.09 5.80 0.74
C ARG A 150 26.34 7.26 0.35
N VAL A 151 26.85 7.50 -0.84
CA VAL A 151 27.14 8.82 -1.42
C VAL A 151 26.06 9.19 -2.43
N ASN A 152 25.85 8.36 -3.46
CA ASN A 152 24.86 8.62 -4.50
C ASN A 152 23.46 8.37 -3.94
N ARG A 153 22.52 9.28 -4.20
CA ARG A 153 21.15 9.17 -3.69
C ARG A 153 20.29 8.20 -4.48
N TYR A 154 20.50 8.11 -5.79
CA TYR A 154 19.66 7.33 -6.69
C TYR A 154 20.52 6.53 -7.68
N ALA A 155 20.02 5.37 -8.09
CA ALA A 155 20.68 4.53 -9.08
C ALA A 155 20.22 4.89 -10.50
N PHE A 156 18.90 4.97 -10.69
CA PHE A 156 18.28 5.23 -11.99
C PHE A 156 17.16 6.26 -11.85
N THR A 157 17.26 7.35 -12.61
CA THR A 157 16.32 8.49 -12.59
C THR A 157 15.81 8.83 -13.99
N GLY A 158 14.96 9.83 -14.12
CA GLY A 158 14.48 10.35 -15.40
C GLY A 158 13.10 9.83 -15.79
N TYR A 159 12.52 10.44 -16.83
CA TYR A 159 11.12 10.27 -17.23
C TYR A 159 10.93 9.40 -18.49
N VAL A 160 12.01 8.81 -19.01
CA VAL A 160 11.96 8.03 -20.27
C VAL A 160 11.19 6.72 -20.08
N THR A 161 10.57 6.25 -21.15
CA THR A 161 9.76 5.03 -21.18
C THR A 161 10.57 3.78 -21.51
N GLY A 162 10.02 2.61 -21.18
CA GLY A 162 10.49 1.33 -21.74
C GLY A 162 11.86 0.84 -21.25
N VAL A 163 12.35 1.33 -20.10
CA VAL A 163 13.65 0.91 -19.56
C VAL A 163 13.55 -0.45 -18.89
N THR A 164 14.55 -1.31 -19.09
CA THR A 164 14.66 -2.60 -18.40
C THR A 164 15.86 -2.62 -17.46
N ILE A 165 15.63 -2.93 -16.18
CA ILE A 165 16.67 -3.18 -15.17
C ILE A 165 16.56 -4.64 -14.73
N LYS A 166 17.60 -5.45 -14.94
CA LYS A 166 17.55 -6.86 -14.55
C LYS A 166 18.86 -7.46 -14.06
N ASN A 167 18.73 -8.46 -13.17
CA ASN A 167 19.84 -9.28 -12.69
C ASN A 167 20.96 -8.50 -11.99
N LEU A 168 20.63 -7.36 -11.37
CA LEU A 168 21.59 -6.51 -10.66
C LEU A 168 21.37 -6.59 -9.15
N THR A 169 22.48 -6.52 -8.39
CA THR A 169 22.40 -6.06 -7.00
C THR A 169 22.57 -4.54 -6.99
N ILE A 170 21.58 -3.80 -6.47
CA ILE A 170 21.57 -2.35 -6.35
C ILE A 170 21.52 -2.01 -4.86
N GLN A 171 22.56 -1.39 -4.32
CA GLN A 171 22.70 -1.24 -2.87
C GLN A 171 23.41 0.03 -2.43
N ASN A 172 23.22 0.36 -1.15
CA ASN A 172 23.87 1.47 -0.46
C ASN A 172 23.67 2.84 -1.13
N PHE A 173 22.53 3.09 -1.77
CA PHE A 173 22.17 4.43 -2.22
C PHE A 173 21.57 5.24 -1.07
N GLY A 174 22.03 6.48 -0.91
CA GLY A 174 21.63 7.39 0.17
C GLY A 174 22.18 7.00 1.56
N ALA A 175 22.43 8.02 2.39
CA ALA A 175 22.79 7.82 3.79
C ALA A 175 21.56 7.39 4.61
N PRO A 176 21.72 6.65 5.73
CA PRO A 176 20.58 6.31 6.57
C PRO A 176 19.76 7.54 6.98
N ARG A 177 18.43 7.41 6.96
CA ARG A 177 17.46 8.48 7.26
C ARG A 177 17.53 9.67 6.30
N THR A 178 17.90 9.43 5.05
CA THR A 178 17.72 10.38 3.94
C THR A 178 16.70 9.84 2.94
N ASN A 179 16.41 10.60 1.88
CA ASN A 179 15.56 10.16 0.77
C ASN A 179 14.13 9.76 1.20
N ASN A 180 13.59 10.42 2.23
CA ASN A 180 12.20 10.22 2.64
C ASN A 180 11.27 10.60 1.49
N ASP A 181 10.33 9.71 1.18
CA ASP A 181 9.36 9.79 0.08
C ASP A 181 9.99 9.78 -1.33
N GLU A 182 11.24 9.32 -1.43
CA GLU A 182 11.96 9.17 -2.69
C GLU A 182 12.40 7.71 -2.88
N GLY A 183 12.60 7.27 -4.13
CA GLY A 183 13.12 5.94 -4.42
C GLY A 183 14.40 5.92 -5.24
N VAL A 184 15.14 4.82 -5.10
CA VAL A 184 16.48 4.64 -5.69
C VAL A 184 16.44 4.21 -7.15
N VAL A 185 15.53 3.30 -7.49
CA VAL A 185 15.32 2.84 -8.86
C VAL A 185 14.02 3.41 -9.39
N ASN A 186 14.08 3.94 -10.61
CA ASN A 186 12.97 4.63 -11.27
C ASN A 186 12.44 5.81 -10.43
N HIS A 187 13.35 6.63 -9.90
CA HIS A 187 13.05 7.73 -8.97
C HIS A 187 11.86 8.62 -9.38
N ASN A 188 11.64 8.82 -10.68
CA ASN A 188 10.59 9.71 -11.19
C ASN A 188 9.27 8.99 -11.52
N SER A 189 9.12 7.72 -11.12
CA SER A 189 7.96 6.89 -11.48
C SER A 189 7.67 6.92 -12.97
N ALA A 190 8.72 6.76 -13.79
CA ALA A 190 8.57 6.70 -15.23
C ALA A 190 7.83 5.43 -15.65
N THR A 191 7.26 5.50 -16.85
CA THR A 191 6.24 4.57 -17.35
C THR A 191 6.83 3.45 -18.18
N GLY A 192 6.24 2.25 -18.10
CA GLY A 192 6.60 1.10 -18.93
C GLY A 192 7.96 0.48 -18.61
N TRP A 193 8.47 0.66 -17.38
CA TRP A 193 9.72 0.04 -16.96
C TRP A 193 9.52 -1.42 -16.57
N THR A 194 10.50 -2.25 -16.94
CA THR A 194 10.60 -3.63 -16.44
C THR A 194 11.73 -3.72 -15.43
N ILE A 195 11.39 -3.96 -14.16
CA ILE A 195 12.35 -4.14 -13.07
C ILE A 195 12.23 -5.59 -12.62
N GLN A 196 13.21 -6.40 -13.00
CA GLN A 196 13.10 -7.86 -12.89
C GLN A 196 14.34 -8.55 -12.34
N SER A 197 14.17 -9.54 -11.47
CA SER A 197 15.27 -10.41 -11.01
C SER A 197 16.43 -9.62 -10.38
N ASN A 198 16.15 -8.50 -9.73
CA ASN A 198 17.15 -7.68 -9.05
C ASN A 198 17.15 -7.96 -7.54
N THR A 199 18.28 -7.70 -6.90
CA THR A 199 18.36 -7.47 -5.45
C THR A 199 18.51 -5.98 -5.21
N ILE A 200 17.53 -5.33 -4.62
CA ILE A 200 17.55 -3.89 -4.34
C ILE A 200 17.45 -3.71 -2.82
N ARG A 201 18.58 -3.41 -2.18
CA ARG A 201 18.69 -3.53 -0.73
C ARG A 201 19.55 -2.51 -0.03
N ARG A 202 19.30 -2.30 1.27
CA ARG A 202 20.13 -1.45 2.14
C ARG A 202 20.32 -0.05 1.57
N ASN A 203 19.27 0.48 0.94
CA ASN A 203 19.24 1.85 0.47
C ASN A 203 18.46 2.73 1.46
N ALA A 204 18.70 4.03 1.45
CA ALA A 204 17.79 5.00 2.06
C ALA A 204 16.52 5.14 1.20
N GLY A 205 15.42 5.60 1.79
CA GLY A 205 14.15 5.77 1.08
C GLY A 205 13.55 4.44 0.58
N SER A 206 12.80 4.51 -0.52
CA SER A 206 12.21 3.37 -1.21
C SER A 206 13.20 2.66 -2.12
N ALA A 207 13.14 1.34 -2.23
CA ALA A 207 13.94 0.60 -3.21
C ALA A 207 13.56 1.00 -4.65
N VAL A 208 12.25 1.07 -4.94
CA VAL A 208 11.69 1.34 -6.27
C VAL A 208 10.57 2.36 -6.18
N MET A 209 10.48 3.30 -7.14
CA MET A 209 9.21 4.00 -7.43
C MET A 209 8.58 3.44 -8.70
N ILE A 210 7.29 3.13 -8.63
CA ILE A 210 6.55 2.43 -9.69
C ILE A 210 5.67 3.45 -10.41
N GLY A 211 5.93 3.61 -11.72
CA GLY A 211 5.10 4.38 -12.64
C GLY A 211 4.11 3.51 -13.39
N SER A 212 3.29 4.15 -14.22
CA SER A 212 2.26 3.47 -15.01
C SER A 212 2.84 2.38 -15.91
N ARG A 213 2.10 1.29 -16.11
CA ARG A 213 2.50 0.16 -16.99
C ARG A 213 3.83 -0.51 -16.61
N ASN A 214 4.33 -0.29 -15.40
CA ASN A 214 5.55 -0.95 -14.94
C ASN A 214 5.29 -2.41 -14.56
N LEU A 215 6.30 -3.24 -14.82
CA LEU A 215 6.39 -4.61 -14.34
C LEU A 215 7.51 -4.72 -13.31
N VAL A 216 7.15 -5.04 -12.07
CA VAL A 216 8.09 -5.32 -10.97
C VAL A 216 7.98 -6.80 -10.63
N ARG A 217 8.97 -7.59 -11.06
CA ARG A 217 8.87 -9.05 -11.02
C ARG A 217 10.09 -9.78 -10.49
N GLY A 218 9.88 -10.74 -9.60
CA GLY A 218 10.94 -11.67 -9.22
C GLY A 218 12.12 -10.96 -8.56
N ASN A 219 11.91 -9.82 -7.91
CA ASN A 219 12.96 -9.06 -7.24
C ASN A 219 13.01 -9.43 -5.75
N CYS A 220 14.18 -9.23 -5.15
CA CYS A 220 14.38 -9.11 -3.71
C CYS A 220 14.45 -7.62 -3.35
N LEU A 221 13.44 -7.10 -2.64
CA LEU A 221 13.35 -5.71 -2.18
C LEU A 221 13.49 -5.69 -0.65
N GLN A 222 14.73 -5.57 -0.18
CA GLN A 222 15.09 -5.94 1.20
C GLN A 222 15.82 -4.84 1.97
N ASP A 223 15.46 -4.66 3.25
CA ASP A 223 16.17 -3.79 4.19
C ASP A 223 16.36 -2.35 3.70
N ASN A 224 15.38 -1.80 2.98
CA ASN A 224 15.42 -0.39 2.54
C ASN A 224 14.85 0.53 3.62
N GLY A 225 15.34 1.76 3.63
CA GLY A 225 15.13 2.74 4.68
C GLY A 225 13.65 3.04 4.95
N GLN A 226 12.83 3.05 3.91
CA GLN A 226 11.41 3.42 4.01
C GLN A 226 10.47 2.34 3.47
N TYR A 227 10.64 1.95 2.20
CA TYR A 227 9.78 0.98 1.53
C TYR A 227 10.56 -0.01 0.66
N GLY A 228 10.00 -1.19 0.44
CA GLY A 228 10.40 -2.02 -0.69
C GLY A 228 10.02 -1.36 -2.02
N PHE A 229 8.81 -0.79 -2.10
CA PHE A 229 8.41 0.07 -3.22
C PHE A 229 7.40 1.14 -2.80
N ASN A 230 7.27 2.19 -3.59
CA ASN A 230 6.08 3.04 -3.61
C ASN A 230 5.56 3.21 -5.04
N ALA A 231 4.26 3.43 -5.20
CA ALA A 231 3.61 3.70 -6.47
C ALA A 231 2.88 5.04 -6.36
N TYR A 232 3.56 6.09 -6.81
CA TYR A 232 3.06 7.47 -6.78
C TYR A 232 3.61 8.25 -7.98
N ASN A 233 2.75 9.04 -8.60
CA ASN A 233 3.11 10.04 -9.60
C ASN A 233 2.04 11.16 -9.54
N PRO A 234 2.41 12.46 -9.66
CA PRO A 234 1.43 13.55 -9.75
C PRO A 234 0.37 13.36 -10.84
N ASP A 235 0.74 12.72 -11.96
CA ASP A 235 -0.16 12.39 -13.08
C ASP A 235 -0.92 11.06 -12.87
N LYS A 236 -0.88 10.53 -11.64
CA LYS A 236 -1.44 9.23 -11.22
C LYS A 236 -0.72 8.04 -11.84
N VAL A 237 -0.97 6.86 -11.28
CA VAL A 237 -0.34 5.60 -11.73
C VAL A 237 -1.42 4.63 -12.17
N ALA A 238 -1.22 3.94 -13.29
CA ALA A 238 -2.17 2.97 -13.81
C ALA A 238 -1.51 1.70 -14.36
N SER A 239 -2.23 0.59 -14.25
CA SER A 239 -1.93 -0.70 -14.90
C SER A 239 -0.55 -1.25 -14.53
N ILE A 240 -0.25 -1.31 -13.23
CA ILE A 240 1.04 -1.83 -12.73
C ILE A 240 0.93 -3.31 -12.34
N VAL A 241 2.03 -4.04 -12.52
CA VAL A 241 2.11 -5.46 -12.12
C VAL A 241 3.27 -5.64 -11.14
N ILE A 242 2.95 -6.20 -9.98
CA ILE A 242 3.89 -6.53 -8.92
C ILE A 242 3.74 -8.02 -8.65
N GLU A 243 4.67 -8.82 -9.19
CA GLU A 243 4.53 -10.28 -9.16
C GLU A 243 5.77 -11.04 -8.71
N ASN A 244 5.55 -12.06 -7.88
CA ASN A 244 6.58 -13.01 -7.46
C ASN A 244 7.82 -12.35 -6.84
N ASN A 245 7.68 -11.20 -6.18
CA ASN A 245 8.77 -10.54 -5.46
C ASN A 245 8.85 -11.01 -4.01
N GLU A 246 10.06 -10.96 -3.43
CA GLU A 246 10.27 -11.00 -1.99
C GLU A 246 10.47 -9.56 -1.48
N ILE A 247 9.66 -9.14 -0.53
CA ILE A 247 9.61 -7.77 0.01
C ILE A 247 9.78 -7.86 1.52
N ALA A 248 11.01 -7.63 1.98
CA ALA A 248 11.47 -8.09 3.28
C ALA A 248 12.13 -7.00 4.12
N GLY A 249 11.82 -6.90 5.41
CA GLY A 249 12.65 -6.13 6.36
C GLY A 249 12.72 -4.62 6.10
N ASN A 250 11.81 -4.04 5.32
CA ASN A 250 11.86 -2.61 4.98
C ASN A 250 11.42 -1.73 6.17
N ASN A 251 11.67 -0.42 6.05
CA ASN A 251 11.59 0.58 7.11
C ASN A 251 12.75 0.53 8.13
N VAL A 252 13.98 0.23 7.68
CA VAL A 252 15.15 0.18 8.58
C VAL A 252 15.56 1.56 9.12
N ASP A 253 15.12 2.66 8.49
CA ASP A 253 15.40 4.01 8.97
C ASP A 253 14.39 4.49 10.04
N ASP A 254 13.32 3.71 10.28
CA ASP A 254 12.33 3.92 11.35
C ASP A 254 11.60 5.27 11.25
N TRP A 255 11.07 5.55 10.06
CA TRP A 255 10.45 6.84 9.75
C TRP A 255 9.21 7.14 10.58
N GLU A 256 8.39 6.14 10.94
CA GLU A 256 7.19 6.36 11.76
C GLU A 256 7.55 6.92 13.16
N ARG A 257 8.67 6.49 13.75
CA ARG A 257 9.14 7.05 15.02
C ARG A 257 9.74 8.44 14.84
N LEU A 258 10.45 8.67 13.73
CA LEU A 258 11.08 9.96 13.44
C LEU A 258 10.05 11.04 13.04
N LYS A 259 8.97 10.63 12.39
CA LYS A 259 7.87 11.47 11.92
C LYS A 259 6.53 10.87 12.37
N PRO A 260 6.14 11.07 13.64
CA PRO A 260 4.90 10.51 14.17
C PRO A 260 3.71 10.86 13.30
N GLY A 261 2.96 9.83 12.88
CA GLY A 261 1.75 9.96 12.07
C GLY A 261 2.00 10.22 10.59
N CYS A 262 3.23 10.05 10.07
CA CYS A 262 3.47 10.21 8.65
C CYS A 262 2.77 9.15 7.80
N GLY A 263 2.56 7.94 8.34
CA GLY A 263 1.98 6.84 7.59
C GLY A 263 2.77 6.55 6.32
N CYS A 264 4.09 6.67 6.41
CA CYS A 264 4.99 6.82 5.27
C CYS A 264 5.98 5.66 5.19
N THR A 265 5.58 4.46 5.58
CA THR A 265 6.47 3.28 5.63
C THR A 265 5.71 1.98 5.33
N GLY A 266 6.45 0.92 5.01
CA GLY A 266 5.88 -0.42 4.80
C GLY A 266 6.70 -1.30 3.87
N GLY A 267 6.21 -2.50 3.57
CA GLY A 267 6.72 -3.29 2.44
C GLY A 267 6.47 -2.57 1.11
N GLY A 268 5.29 -1.98 0.94
CA GLY A 268 5.07 -0.98 -0.10
C GLY A 268 3.79 -0.18 0.02
N LYS A 269 3.74 0.97 -0.68
CA LYS A 269 2.62 1.93 -0.63
C LYS A 269 2.10 2.30 -2.02
N PHE A 270 0.79 2.44 -2.14
CA PHE A 270 0.09 2.90 -3.35
C PHE A 270 -0.66 4.19 -3.05
N TRP A 271 -0.62 5.13 -3.99
CA TRP A 271 -1.35 6.40 -3.90
C TRP A 271 -1.97 6.76 -5.26
N GLU A 272 -3.31 6.86 -5.29
CA GLU A 272 -4.11 7.10 -6.50
C GLU A 272 -3.77 6.18 -7.69
N VAL A 273 -3.67 4.87 -7.40
CA VAL A 273 -3.33 3.87 -8.42
C VAL A 273 -4.60 3.21 -8.99
N THR A 274 -4.65 3.06 -10.30
CA THR A 274 -5.73 2.32 -10.99
C THR A 274 -5.22 1.00 -11.57
N GLY A 275 -5.92 -0.11 -11.33
CA GLY A 275 -5.67 -1.38 -12.03
C GLY A 275 -4.39 -2.09 -11.63
N ALA A 276 -3.99 -2.05 -10.34
CA ALA A 276 -2.81 -2.78 -9.90
C ALA A 276 -3.07 -4.29 -9.78
N VAL A 277 -2.13 -5.10 -10.29
CA VAL A 277 -2.10 -6.54 -10.07
C VAL A 277 -0.95 -6.86 -9.11
N VAL A 278 -1.29 -7.38 -7.93
CA VAL A 278 -0.35 -7.75 -6.87
C VAL A 278 -0.48 -9.25 -6.61
N ARG A 279 0.44 -10.06 -7.16
CA ARG A 279 0.27 -11.52 -7.13
C ARG A 279 1.51 -12.34 -6.81
N GLY A 280 1.32 -13.41 -6.05
CA GLY A 280 2.37 -14.40 -5.78
C GLY A 280 3.58 -13.87 -5.00
N ASN A 281 3.49 -12.67 -4.40
CA ASN A 281 4.59 -12.06 -3.66
C ASN A 281 4.72 -12.66 -2.25
N TRP A 282 5.94 -12.59 -1.71
CA TRP A 282 6.20 -12.83 -0.29
C TRP A 282 6.53 -11.49 0.38
N VAL A 283 5.63 -11.00 1.24
CA VAL A 283 5.76 -9.70 1.91
C VAL A 283 5.91 -9.93 3.40
N HIS A 284 7.10 -9.75 3.94
CA HIS A 284 7.37 -10.20 5.32
C HIS A 284 8.40 -9.41 6.10
N ASP A 285 8.34 -9.55 7.42
CA ASP A 285 9.28 -8.96 8.37
C ASP A 285 9.45 -7.43 8.22
N ASN A 286 8.55 -6.75 7.51
CA ASN A 286 8.64 -5.29 7.35
C ASN A 286 8.35 -4.64 8.70
N LEU A 287 9.14 -3.63 9.05
CA LEU A 287 9.05 -2.91 10.31
C LEU A 287 7.93 -1.86 10.29
N SER A 288 6.81 -2.19 9.65
CA SER A 288 5.59 -1.41 9.53
C SER A 288 4.50 -2.31 8.90
N ALA A 289 3.53 -1.75 8.18
CA ALA A 289 2.55 -2.52 7.42
C ALA A 289 3.21 -3.29 6.26
N GLY A 290 2.62 -4.41 5.86
CA GLY A 290 3.06 -5.15 4.67
C GLY A 290 2.81 -4.35 3.40
N LEU A 291 1.54 -4.11 3.05
CA LEU A 291 1.14 -3.28 1.92
C LEU A 291 0.12 -2.23 2.35
N TRP A 292 0.22 -1.02 1.82
CA TRP A 292 -0.70 0.07 2.13
C TRP A 292 -1.22 0.74 0.85
N ALA A 293 -2.48 0.51 0.51
CA ALA A 293 -3.18 1.29 -0.50
C ALA A 293 -3.86 2.47 0.18
N ASP A 294 -3.29 3.67 0.00
CA ASP A 294 -3.74 4.90 0.63
C ASP A 294 -4.29 5.83 -0.44
N THR A 295 -5.58 6.16 -0.34
CA THR A 295 -6.26 7.19 -1.14
C THR A 295 -6.50 6.84 -2.60
N ASN A 296 -7.79 6.80 -2.98
CA ASN A 296 -8.31 6.71 -4.35
C ASN A 296 -7.68 5.61 -5.22
N ASN A 297 -7.22 4.52 -4.60
CA ASN A 297 -6.81 3.33 -5.34
C ASN A 297 -8.05 2.60 -5.86
N THR A 298 -8.03 2.05 -7.07
CA THR A 298 -9.21 1.37 -7.65
C THR A 298 -8.85 0.29 -8.66
N GLY A 299 -9.68 -0.74 -8.77
CA GLY A 299 -9.50 -1.85 -9.69
C GLY A 299 -8.35 -2.79 -9.32
N PHE A 300 -8.08 -2.98 -8.02
CA PHE A 300 -6.95 -3.80 -7.57
C PHE A 300 -7.28 -5.30 -7.57
N SER A 301 -6.34 -6.11 -8.05
CA SER A 301 -6.34 -7.57 -7.93
C SER A 301 -5.17 -8.00 -7.05
N ILE A 302 -5.46 -8.51 -5.85
CA ILE A 302 -4.47 -8.93 -4.85
C ILE A 302 -4.63 -10.43 -4.59
N GLU A 303 -3.72 -11.25 -5.11
CA GLU A 303 -3.97 -12.68 -5.29
C GLU A 303 -2.77 -13.58 -4.99
N GLY A 304 -2.98 -14.69 -4.28
CA GLY A 304 -1.94 -15.71 -4.15
C GLY A 304 -0.69 -15.25 -3.38
N ASN A 305 -0.75 -14.15 -2.63
CA ASN A 305 0.39 -13.62 -1.89
C ASN A 305 0.55 -14.34 -0.54
N TYR A 306 1.78 -14.41 -0.05
CA TYR A 306 2.10 -14.82 1.32
C TYR A 306 2.59 -13.60 2.09
N ILE A 307 1.81 -13.12 3.07
CA ILE A 307 2.04 -11.88 3.79
C ILE A 307 2.20 -12.22 5.27
N ALA A 308 3.41 -12.07 5.81
CA ALA A 308 3.71 -12.62 7.12
C ALA A 308 4.65 -11.81 7.99
N ASP A 309 4.48 -11.91 9.30
CA ASP A 309 5.41 -11.37 10.30
C ASP A 309 5.73 -9.86 10.13
N ASN A 310 4.84 -9.10 9.47
CA ASN A 310 4.95 -7.64 9.45
C ASN A 310 4.57 -7.08 10.83
N THR A 311 5.31 -6.08 11.31
CA THR A 311 5.11 -5.60 12.69
C THR A 311 3.74 -4.94 12.88
N ALA A 312 3.16 -4.39 11.82
CA ALA A 312 1.81 -3.84 11.77
C ALA A 312 0.88 -4.68 10.87
N GLU A 313 -0.18 -4.08 10.33
CA GLU A 313 -1.16 -4.75 9.48
C GLU A 313 -0.51 -5.43 8.26
N GLY A 314 -1.06 -6.57 7.80
CA GLY A 314 -0.58 -7.21 6.57
C GLY A 314 -0.92 -6.38 5.34
N ILE A 315 -2.19 -5.96 5.22
CA ILE A 315 -2.65 -5.01 4.21
C ILE A 315 -3.54 -3.94 4.88
N ILE A 316 -3.28 -2.68 4.52
CA ILE A 316 -4.18 -1.55 4.76
C ILE A 316 -4.75 -1.11 3.40
N TYR A 317 -6.07 -1.05 3.28
CA TYR A 317 -6.78 -0.52 2.12
C TYR A 317 -7.68 0.63 2.58
N GLU A 318 -7.23 1.85 2.30
CA GLU A 318 -7.70 3.07 2.95
C GLU A 318 -8.20 4.10 1.93
N THR A 319 -9.36 4.70 2.20
CA THR A 319 -10.01 5.74 1.39
C THR A 319 -9.97 5.43 -0.11
N SER A 320 -10.24 4.18 -0.47
CA SER A 320 -10.01 3.60 -1.79
C SER A 320 -11.23 2.78 -2.23
N TYR A 321 -11.21 2.32 -3.47
CA TYR A 321 -12.35 1.70 -4.15
C TYR A 321 -12.00 0.34 -4.74
N ASN A 322 -13.02 -0.46 -5.01
CA ASN A 322 -13.05 -1.54 -5.99
C ASN A 322 -11.80 -2.44 -6.01
N ALA A 323 -11.77 -3.48 -5.18
CA ALA A 323 -10.69 -4.47 -5.22
C ALA A 323 -11.19 -5.91 -5.01
N SER A 324 -10.36 -6.86 -5.40
CA SER A 324 -10.49 -8.27 -5.03
C SER A 324 -9.22 -8.72 -4.31
N ILE A 325 -9.40 -9.26 -3.10
CA ILE A 325 -8.36 -9.81 -2.23
C ILE A 325 -8.65 -11.30 -2.05
N ARG A 326 -8.06 -12.13 -2.89
CA ARG A 326 -8.42 -13.56 -2.96
C ARG A 326 -7.25 -14.52 -2.89
N GLY A 327 -7.44 -15.62 -2.17
CA GLY A 327 -6.45 -16.69 -2.16
C GLY A 327 -5.09 -16.25 -1.63
N ASN A 328 -5.04 -15.35 -0.64
CA ASN A 328 -3.81 -14.94 0.01
C ASN A 328 -3.65 -15.65 1.36
N THR A 329 -2.41 -15.79 1.82
CA THR A 329 -2.10 -16.24 3.18
C THR A 329 -1.57 -15.07 3.98
N PHE A 330 -2.23 -14.79 5.09
CA PHE A 330 -1.82 -13.84 6.11
C PHE A 330 -1.38 -14.61 7.34
N ALA A 331 -0.11 -14.49 7.75
CA ALA A 331 0.40 -15.19 8.91
C ALA A 331 1.10 -14.25 9.88
N ARG A 332 0.74 -14.23 11.16
CA ARG A 332 1.53 -13.54 12.21
C ARG A 332 1.77 -12.04 11.96
N ASN A 333 0.87 -11.36 11.26
CA ASN A 333 0.94 -9.91 11.10
C ASN A 333 0.39 -9.20 12.34
N GLY A 334 0.89 -7.98 12.58
CA GLY A 334 0.38 -7.08 13.62
C GLY A 334 0.89 -7.39 15.03
N LEU A 335 1.85 -8.30 15.18
CA LEU A 335 2.34 -8.73 16.50
C LEU A 335 3.20 -7.67 17.21
N GLY A 336 3.70 -6.66 16.48
CA GLY A 336 4.38 -5.51 17.05
C GLY A 336 3.41 -4.41 17.49
N LYS A 337 2.61 -3.89 16.55
CA LYS A 337 1.66 -2.78 16.78
C LYS A 337 0.45 -3.17 17.62
N GLY A 338 -0.04 -4.41 17.47
CA GLY A 338 -1.25 -4.90 18.13
C GLY A 338 -1.23 -4.78 19.66
N PRO A 339 -0.19 -5.29 20.37
CA PRO A 339 -0.07 -5.13 21.82
C PRO A 339 -0.11 -3.69 22.33
N GLU A 340 0.30 -2.73 21.50
CA GLU A 340 0.34 -1.30 21.81
C GLU A 340 -1.00 -0.61 21.52
N ASN A 341 -1.82 -1.17 20.62
CA ASN A 341 -3.08 -0.59 20.15
C ASN A 341 -4.32 -1.19 20.83
N ARG A 342 -4.44 -1.06 22.16
CA ARG A 342 -5.53 -1.69 22.92
C ARG A 342 -6.94 -1.19 22.57
N GLY A 343 -7.05 -0.01 21.97
CA GLY A 343 -8.31 0.63 21.61
C GLY A 343 -8.86 0.25 20.24
N PHE A 344 -8.06 -0.42 19.40
CA PHE A 344 -8.43 -0.77 18.03
C PHE A 344 -7.70 -2.05 17.59
N PRO A 345 -8.39 -3.10 17.14
CA PRO A 345 -7.73 -4.34 16.72
C PRO A 345 -6.82 -4.11 15.50
N THR A 346 -5.50 -4.27 15.67
CA THR A 346 -4.55 -4.30 14.54
C THR A 346 -4.76 -5.58 13.75
N SER A 347 -5.46 -5.48 12.63
CA SER A 347 -5.87 -6.62 11.82
C SER A 347 -4.80 -7.06 10.82
N ALA A 348 -4.90 -8.29 10.34
CA ALA A 348 -4.13 -8.75 9.21
C ALA A 348 -4.54 -8.02 7.93
N LEU A 349 -5.84 -7.78 7.76
CA LEU A 349 -6.42 -7.03 6.68
C LEU A 349 -7.32 -5.92 7.24
N TYR A 350 -6.97 -4.67 6.94
CA TYR A 350 -7.69 -3.50 7.39
C TYR A 350 -8.32 -2.77 6.20
N ILE A 351 -9.65 -2.71 6.17
CA ILE A 351 -10.42 -1.99 5.17
C ILE A 351 -11.01 -0.75 5.85
N SER A 352 -10.56 0.42 5.41
CA SER A 352 -10.76 1.71 6.06
C SER A 352 -11.39 2.65 5.06
N GLU A 353 -12.69 2.94 5.22
CA GLU A 353 -13.49 3.75 4.30
C GLU A 353 -13.33 3.30 2.86
N SER A 354 -13.38 1.99 2.65
CA SER A 354 -13.08 1.41 1.34
C SER A 354 -14.00 0.27 0.99
N GLY A 355 -14.32 0.16 -0.29
CA GLY A 355 -15.31 -0.79 -0.75
C GLY A 355 -15.58 -0.62 -2.22
N SER A 356 -16.58 -1.33 -2.74
CA SER A 356 -16.95 -1.21 -4.15
C SER A 356 -18.01 -0.16 -4.36
N ASP A 357 -17.81 0.71 -5.34
CA ASP A 357 -18.80 1.69 -5.78
C ASP A 357 -18.96 1.62 -7.31
N PRO A 358 -20.15 1.28 -7.83
CA PRO A 358 -20.37 1.08 -9.26
C PRO A 358 -20.21 2.38 -10.07
N ARG A 359 -20.21 3.54 -9.41
CA ARG A 359 -20.00 4.85 -10.03
C ARG A 359 -18.51 5.13 -10.29
N VAL A 360 -17.61 4.38 -9.65
CA VAL A 360 -16.17 4.43 -9.93
C VAL A 360 -15.87 3.40 -11.02
N PRO A 361 -15.36 3.83 -12.19
CA PRO A 361 -15.09 2.92 -13.30
C PRO A 361 -13.94 1.98 -12.96
N GLY A 362 -14.00 0.75 -13.48
CA GLY A 362 -12.96 -0.26 -13.31
C GLY A 362 -13.50 -1.63 -12.96
N GLN A 363 -12.58 -2.57 -12.77
CA GLN A 363 -12.90 -3.92 -12.28
C GLN A 363 -13.39 -3.87 -10.83
N PHE A 364 -14.12 -4.90 -10.41
CA PHE A 364 -14.59 -5.08 -9.02
C PHE A 364 -15.51 -3.96 -8.51
N ASN A 365 -16.16 -3.21 -9.39
CA ASN A 365 -16.98 -2.05 -9.00
C ASN A 365 -18.36 -2.40 -8.41
N GLN A 366 -18.78 -3.67 -8.46
CA GLN A 366 -20.02 -4.14 -7.83
C GLN A 366 -19.79 -4.67 -6.43
N THR A 367 -18.71 -5.44 -6.25
CA THR A 367 -18.45 -6.16 -5.01
C THR A 367 -16.96 -6.12 -4.68
N PHE A 368 -16.65 -5.80 -3.43
CA PHE A 368 -15.30 -5.85 -2.88
C PHE A 368 -15.12 -7.22 -2.23
N GLU A 369 -14.37 -8.08 -2.89
CA GLU A 369 -14.29 -9.50 -2.54
C GLU A 369 -13.09 -9.77 -1.64
N ILE A 370 -13.33 -10.35 -0.46
CA ILE A 370 -12.30 -10.90 0.42
C ILE A 370 -12.60 -12.39 0.59
N THR A 371 -11.97 -13.24 -0.23
CA THR A 371 -12.36 -14.65 -0.32
C THR A 371 -11.24 -15.66 -0.50
N GLY A 372 -11.42 -16.86 0.03
CA GLY A 372 -10.45 -17.96 -0.10
C GLY A 372 -9.11 -17.69 0.57
N ASN A 373 -9.02 -16.70 1.47
CA ASN A 373 -7.78 -16.36 2.16
C ASN A 373 -7.59 -17.23 3.42
N LEU A 374 -6.33 -17.43 3.80
CA LEU A 374 -5.94 -18.07 5.06
C LEU A 374 -5.39 -17.01 6.02
N PHE A 375 -6.00 -16.88 7.19
CA PHE A 375 -5.53 -16.02 8.27
C PHE A 375 -5.05 -16.91 9.41
N THR A 376 -3.74 -16.98 9.63
CA THR A 376 -3.14 -17.85 10.64
C THR A 376 -2.39 -17.03 11.67
N ASP A 377 -2.83 -17.08 12.92
CA ASP A 377 -2.08 -16.56 14.06
C ASP A 377 -1.70 -15.07 13.87
N ASN A 378 -2.55 -14.27 13.23
CA ASN A 378 -2.38 -12.81 13.17
C ASN A 378 -2.91 -12.18 14.47
N TRP A 379 -2.50 -10.95 14.78
CA TRP A 379 -3.05 -10.23 15.95
C TRP A 379 -4.57 -10.09 15.88
N ALA A 380 -5.11 -9.67 14.74
CA ALA A 380 -6.54 -9.73 14.43
C ALA A 380 -6.75 -10.18 12.97
N GLY A 381 -7.98 -10.50 12.58
CA GLY A 381 -8.31 -11.04 11.25
C GLY A 381 -8.60 -9.94 10.24
N VAL A 382 -9.88 -9.73 9.92
CA VAL A 382 -10.38 -8.68 9.02
C VAL A 382 -11.15 -7.65 9.83
N VAL A 383 -10.79 -6.37 9.66
CA VAL A 383 -11.54 -5.24 10.22
C VAL A 383 -12.05 -4.37 9.08
N LEU A 384 -13.36 -4.17 9.06
CA LEU A 384 -14.07 -3.21 8.22
C LEU A 384 -14.43 -2.01 9.09
N TRP A 385 -13.90 -0.84 8.75
CA TRP A 385 -14.09 0.38 9.51
C TRP A 385 -14.43 1.56 8.62
N GLU A 386 -15.23 2.48 9.15
CA GLU A 386 -15.48 3.77 8.51
C GLU A 386 -15.45 4.85 9.57
N ASN A 387 -14.61 5.88 9.39
CA ASN A 387 -14.58 7.00 10.31
C ASN A 387 -15.75 7.95 10.03
N ALA A 388 -16.59 8.19 11.02
CA ALA A 388 -17.71 9.12 10.89
C ALA A 388 -17.28 10.55 10.55
N ASP A 389 -16.12 10.97 11.06
CA ASP A 389 -15.62 12.34 10.96
C ASP A 389 -14.76 12.58 9.71
N ARG A 390 -14.35 11.51 9.01
CA ARG A 390 -13.51 11.59 7.81
C ARG A 390 -14.34 11.60 6.53
N PHE A 391 -14.20 12.68 5.78
CA PHE A 391 -14.78 12.87 4.46
C PHE A 391 -14.03 13.97 3.69
N ALA A 392 -14.22 14.07 2.38
CA ALA A 392 -13.60 15.10 1.56
C ALA A 392 -13.95 16.50 2.12
N GLY A 393 -12.95 17.35 2.32
CA GLY A 393 -13.13 18.69 2.91
C GLY A 393 -13.33 18.74 4.44
N SER A 394 -13.41 17.60 5.13
CA SER A 394 -13.34 17.56 6.60
C SER A 394 -11.91 17.86 7.09
N PRO A 395 -11.74 18.51 8.25
CA PRO A 395 -10.40 18.67 8.84
C PRO A 395 -9.80 17.36 9.38
N ALA A 396 -10.59 16.29 9.49
CA ALA A 396 -10.11 14.96 9.85
C ALA A 396 -9.62 14.15 8.63
N ASN A 397 -9.69 14.72 7.42
CA ASN A 397 -9.19 14.08 6.22
C ASN A 397 -7.66 14.06 6.20
N THR A 398 -7.09 12.88 6.42
CA THR A 398 -5.64 12.63 6.33
C THR A 398 -5.14 12.56 4.89
N SER A 399 -6.01 12.24 3.93
CA SER A 399 -5.78 12.28 2.47
C SER A 399 -5.82 13.73 1.97
N THR A 400 -4.88 14.55 2.45
CA THR A 400 -4.89 16.01 2.25
C THR A 400 -4.93 16.37 0.77
N GLY A 401 -5.91 17.19 0.38
CA GLY A 401 -6.08 17.64 -1.01
C GLY A 401 -6.90 16.70 -1.90
N SER A 402 -7.17 15.47 -1.47
CA SER A 402 -7.94 14.50 -2.26
C SER A 402 -9.45 14.58 -1.99
N GLY A 403 -10.23 14.57 -3.07
CA GLY A 403 -11.66 14.29 -3.07
C GLY A 403 -11.92 12.83 -3.40
N THR A 404 -13.19 12.41 -3.35
CA THR A 404 -13.62 11.06 -3.68
C THR A 404 -13.58 10.80 -5.20
N LEU A 405 -13.53 9.54 -5.63
CA LEU A 405 -13.68 9.18 -7.04
C LEU A 405 -15.14 9.12 -7.50
N VAL A 406 -16.08 9.30 -6.57
CA VAL A 406 -17.51 9.35 -6.85
C VAL A 406 -17.86 10.77 -7.24
N ASN A 407 -18.32 10.96 -8.48
CA ASN A 407 -18.71 12.27 -9.01
C ASN A 407 -17.61 13.35 -8.79
N PRO A 408 -16.37 13.11 -9.26
CA PRO A 408 -15.21 13.93 -8.88
C PRO A 408 -15.25 15.37 -9.41
N ALA A 409 -16.13 15.66 -10.39
CA ALA A 409 -16.41 17.02 -10.84
C ALA A 409 -17.26 17.82 -9.83
N THR A 410 -18.05 17.13 -9.00
CA THR A 410 -18.94 17.74 -8.02
C THR A 410 -18.40 17.62 -6.59
N ALA A 411 -17.97 16.43 -6.17
CA ALA A 411 -17.50 16.14 -4.81
C ALA A 411 -15.98 16.35 -4.69
N THR A 412 -15.59 17.61 -4.49
CA THR A 412 -14.20 18.04 -4.34
C THR A 412 -13.95 18.50 -2.91
N VAL A 413 -12.69 18.55 -2.47
CA VAL A 413 -12.33 19.14 -1.16
C VAL A 413 -12.90 20.54 -0.96
N LYS A 414 -12.99 21.34 -2.05
CA LYS A 414 -13.51 22.71 -2.00
C LYS A 414 -15.04 22.75 -1.85
N THR A 415 -15.75 21.86 -2.54
CA THR A 415 -17.22 21.86 -2.59
C THR A 415 -17.84 21.08 -1.44
N CYS A 416 -17.13 20.09 -0.88
CA CYS A 416 -17.50 19.34 0.31
C CYS A 416 -17.25 20.14 1.59
N ASN A 417 -18.03 21.21 1.77
CA ASN A 417 -17.90 22.16 2.88
C ASN A 417 -19.23 22.32 3.64
N ALA A 418 -19.19 23.07 4.75
CA ALA A 418 -20.35 23.29 5.63
C ALA A 418 -21.64 23.76 4.91
N GLY A 419 -21.54 24.53 3.83
CA GLY A 419 -22.71 25.06 3.10
C GLY A 419 -23.39 24.05 2.17
N ASN A 420 -22.67 22.99 1.79
CA ASN A 420 -23.08 22.02 0.78
C ASN A 420 -23.24 20.59 1.31
N ILE A 421 -22.41 20.19 2.29
CA ILE A 421 -22.26 18.78 2.73
C ILE A 421 -23.57 18.13 3.18
N GLY A 422 -24.53 18.90 3.69
CA GLY A 422 -25.85 18.40 4.13
C GLY A 422 -26.85 18.18 2.99
N LYS A 423 -26.49 18.45 1.74
CA LYS A 423 -27.38 18.39 0.57
C LYS A 423 -26.91 17.30 -0.40
N GLN A 424 -27.84 16.67 -1.11
CA GLN A 424 -27.47 15.81 -2.23
C GLN A 424 -26.89 16.65 -3.40
N PRO A 425 -25.89 16.14 -4.14
CA PRO A 425 -25.27 14.82 -3.98
C PRO A 425 -24.15 14.77 -2.93
N TYR A 426 -23.71 15.91 -2.37
CA TYR A 426 -22.56 16.02 -1.45
C TYR A 426 -22.66 15.12 -0.21
N LEU A 427 -23.87 14.94 0.33
CA LEU A 427 -24.11 14.08 1.50
C LEU A 427 -23.65 12.63 1.27
N GLY A 428 -23.77 12.13 0.04
CA GLY A 428 -23.30 10.79 -0.32
C GLY A 428 -21.91 10.80 -0.93
N ASP A 429 -21.68 11.73 -1.85
CA ASP A 429 -20.53 11.70 -2.75
C ASP A 429 -19.25 12.23 -2.11
N CYS A 430 -19.33 13.06 -1.06
CA CYS A 430 -18.14 13.56 -0.35
C CYS A 430 -17.47 12.54 0.57
N ARG A 431 -18.01 11.32 0.68
CA ARG A 431 -17.47 10.27 1.57
C ARG A 431 -16.88 9.12 0.79
N TRP A 432 -15.70 8.69 1.21
CA TRP A 432 -15.30 7.31 1.02
C TRP A 432 -16.10 6.45 2.00
N LYS A 433 -16.49 5.24 1.58
CA LYS A 433 -17.39 4.38 2.34
C LYS A 433 -16.84 2.98 2.39
N THR A 434 -16.97 2.35 3.55
CA THR A 434 -16.77 0.90 3.65
C THR A 434 -18.07 0.23 3.23
N GLN A 435 -18.18 -0.13 1.96
CA GLN A 435 -19.43 -0.59 1.36
C GLN A 435 -19.23 -1.72 0.35
N ASN A 436 -20.26 -2.55 0.19
CA ASN A 436 -20.29 -3.68 -0.72
C ASN A 436 -19.11 -4.66 -0.48
N VAL A 437 -18.64 -4.76 0.76
CA VAL A 437 -17.55 -5.66 1.15
C VAL A 437 -18.11 -7.02 1.55
N GLN A 438 -17.67 -8.07 0.86
CA GLN A 438 -18.07 -9.46 1.12
C GLN A 438 -16.86 -10.23 1.63
N VAL A 439 -16.91 -10.67 2.89
CA VAL A 439 -15.87 -11.47 3.53
C VAL A 439 -16.37 -12.91 3.65
N HIS A 440 -15.96 -13.79 2.75
CA HIS A 440 -16.49 -15.16 2.70
C HIS A 440 -15.51 -16.22 2.20
N GLY A 441 -15.75 -17.48 2.54
CA GLY A 441 -14.89 -18.58 2.10
C GLY A 441 -13.46 -18.50 2.66
N ASN A 442 -13.21 -17.68 3.68
CA ASN A 442 -11.90 -17.55 4.31
C ASN A 442 -11.75 -18.55 5.46
N THR A 443 -10.52 -18.89 5.79
CA THR A 443 -10.20 -19.65 7.00
C THR A 443 -9.45 -18.77 7.99
N PHE A 444 -10.03 -18.61 9.18
CA PHE A 444 -9.46 -17.89 10.31
C PHE A 444 -8.99 -18.89 11.36
N SER A 445 -7.69 -18.94 11.62
CA SER A 445 -7.07 -19.79 12.64
C SER A 445 -6.31 -18.94 13.63
N LEU A 446 -6.59 -19.14 14.92
CA LEU A 446 -5.92 -18.45 16.00
C LEU A 446 -5.55 -19.43 17.11
N ASP A 447 -4.26 -19.54 17.39
CA ASP A 447 -3.73 -20.16 18.58
C ASP A 447 -2.99 -19.09 19.42
N PRO A 448 -3.65 -18.51 20.44
CA PRO A 448 -3.05 -17.45 21.25
C PRO A 448 -1.74 -17.87 21.93
N THR A 449 -1.54 -19.17 22.16
CA THR A 449 -0.32 -19.68 22.82
C THR A 449 0.93 -19.46 21.97
N LYS A 450 0.77 -19.38 20.64
CA LYS A 450 1.86 -19.07 19.68
C LYS A 450 2.18 -17.58 19.54
N LEU A 451 1.30 -16.72 20.06
CA LEU A 451 1.42 -15.25 19.97
C LEU A 451 2.01 -14.63 21.24
N GLY A 452 2.25 -15.45 22.27
CA GLY A 452 2.77 -15.01 23.55
C GLY A 452 1.70 -14.44 24.48
N LYS A 453 2.11 -14.13 25.71
CA LYS A 453 1.19 -13.79 26.82
C LYS A 453 0.43 -12.47 26.63
N SER A 454 0.84 -11.62 25.69
CA SER A 454 0.18 -10.35 25.39
C SER A 454 -1.08 -10.50 24.54
N CYS A 455 -1.21 -11.59 23.78
CA CYS A 455 -2.41 -11.86 23.01
C CYS A 455 -3.53 -12.35 23.93
N ALA A 456 -4.51 -11.47 24.16
CA ALA A 456 -5.72 -11.75 24.91
C ALA A 456 -6.88 -10.92 24.33
N SER A 457 -8.12 -11.32 24.56
CA SER A 457 -9.28 -10.58 24.04
C SER A 457 -9.36 -9.15 24.60
N ASN A 458 -8.94 -8.94 25.85
CA ASN A 458 -8.89 -7.61 26.44
C ASN A 458 -7.82 -6.69 25.79
N SER A 459 -6.78 -7.24 25.16
CA SER A 459 -5.75 -6.48 24.44
C SER A 459 -6.09 -6.19 22.98
N GLY A 460 -7.23 -6.67 22.47
CA GLY A 460 -7.63 -6.49 21.08
C GLY A 460 -7.08 -7.58 20.15
N CYS A 461 -6.49 -8.65 20.71
CA CYS A 461 -6.09 -9.83 19.95
C CYS A 461 -7.29 -10.74 19.65
N GLY A 462 -7.33 -11.33 18.46
CA GLY A 462 -8.34 -12.30 18.05
C GLY A 462 -9.70 -11.70 17.69
N TYR A 463 -9.69 -10.56 16.99
CA TYR A 463 -10.91 -9.88 16.55
C TYR A 463 -11.07 -9.84 15.03
N ASN A 464 -12.31 -10.04 14.58
CA ASN A 464 -12.82 -9.45 13.34
C ASN A 464 -13.70 -8.24 13.69
N GLY A 465 -14.00 -7.36 12.74
CA GLY A 465 -14.85 -6.21 13.04
C GLY A 465 -15.58 -5.57 11.87
N LEU A 466 -16.72 -4.98 12.20
CA LEU A 466 -17.56 -4.14 11.33
C LEU A 466 -18.14 -3.00 12.17
N PHE A 467 -17.52 -1.82 12.16
CA PHE A 467 -17.91 -0.73 13.07
C PHE A 467 -17.45 0.65 12.61
N SER A 468 -18.00 1.69 13.26
CA SER A 468 -17.59 3.08 13.12
C SER A 468 -17.39 3.72 14.49
N ASN A 469 -16.58 4.78 14.59
CA ASN A 469 -16.63 5.68 15.73
C ASN A 469 -17.97 6.46 15.76
N TRP A 470 -18.29 7.01 16.93
CA TRP A 470 -19.38 7.98 17.08
C TRP A 470 -19.02 9.28 16.37
N GLY A 471 -19.92 9.80 15.54
CA GLY A 471 -19.69 11.03 14.78
C GLY A 471 -19.77 12.28 15.64
N THR A 472 -18.73 13.12 15.61
CA THR A 472 -18.64 14.32 16.45
C THR A 472 -18.09 15.54 15.73
N PHE A 473 -17.39 15.35 14.62
CA PHE A 473 -16.50 16.36 14.05
C PHE A 473 -16.57 16.40 12.52
N PRO A 474 -16.36 17.58 11.90
CA PRO A 474 -16.45 18.92 12.50
C PRO A 474 -17.86 19.24 13.02
N ALA A 475 -18.01 20.33 13.77
CA ALA A 475 -19.30 20.71 14.36
C ALA A 475 -20.43 20.94 13.35
N TRP A 476 -20.12 21.19 12.08
CA TRP A 476 -21.09 21.32 10.99
C TRP A 476 -21.31 20.02 10.19
N SER A 477 -20.60 18.94 10.55
CA SER A 477 -20.76 17.63 9.91
C SER A 477 -22.20 17.15 10.00
N PRO A 478 -22.78 16.62 8.91
CA PRO A 478 -24.08 15.96 8.94
C PRO A 478 -23.97 14.51 9.44
N TYR A 479 -22.77 13.95 9.53
CA TYR A 479 -22.51 12.53 9.85
C TYR A 479 -22.33 12.31 11.36
N LYS A 480 -23.14 12.97 12.18
CA LYS A 480 -22.99 12.93 13.63
C LYS A 480 -23.64 11.70 14.24
N GLU A 481 -23.27 11.47 15.48
CA GLU A 481 -23.85 10.45 16.32
C GLU A 481 -23.67 9.06 15.69
N LYS A 482 -24.75 8.28 15.63
CA LYS A 482 -24.78 6.94 15.07
C LYS A 482 -24.92 6.87 13.56
N THR A 483 -24.97 8.00 12.85
CA THR A 483 -25.30 8.02 11.40
C THR A 483 -24.44 7.05 10.59
N VAL A 484 -23.13 7.05 10.82
CA VAL A 484 -22.19 6.18 10.10
C VAL A 484 -22.11 4.78 10.71
N GLN A 485 -22.38 4.64 12.01
CA GLN A 485 -22.52 3.33 12.67
C GLN A 485 -23.70 2.54 12.10
N ASP A 486 -24.85 3.20 11.94
CA ASP A 486 -26.05 2.64 11.29
C ASP A 486 -25.72 2.30 9.82
N ALA A 487 -25.12 3.23 9.07
CA ALA A 487 -24.83 3.05 7.66
C ALA A 487 -23.88 1.87 7.37
N ILE A 488 -22.70 1.82 8.02
CA ILE A 488 -21.71 0.75 7.79
C ILE A 488 -22.26 -0.62 8.16
N THR A 489 -23.12 -0.69 9.18
CA THR A 489 -23.62 -1.94 9.74
C THR A 489 -24.82 -2.48 8.96
N PHE A 490 -25.73 -1.60 8.51
CA PHE A 490 -27.03 -2.01 7.99
C PHE A 490 -27.28 -1.62 6.53
N ASP A 491 -26.72 -0.50 6.05
CA ASP A 491 -27.13 0.09 4.77
C ASP A 491 -26.06 -0.07 3.66
N GLN A 492 -24.82 -0.32 4.04
CA GLN A 492 -23.67 -0.36 3.12
C GLN A 492 -23.36 -1.76 2.59
N SER A 493 -24.26 -2.74 2.78
CA SER A 493 -24.15 -4.10 2.22
C SER A 493 -22.84 -4.82 2.55
N ASN A 494 -22.28 -4.57 3.74
CA ASN A 494 -21.11 -5.29 4.23
C ASN A 494 -21.54 -6.60 4.90
N ARG A 495 -20.88 -7.70 4.57
CA ARG A 495 -21.26 -9.01 5.11
C ARG A 495 -20.08 -9.96 5.29
N PHE A 496 -20.09 -10.64 6.43
CA PHE A 496 -19.31 -11.85 6.67
C PHE A 496 -20.23 -13.08 6.54
N TYR A 497 -19.81 -14.11 5.81
CA TYR A 497 -20.58 -15.36 5.67
C TYR A 497 -19.70 -16.51 5.14
N ALA A 498 -20.13 -17.76 5.31
CA ALA A 498 -19.46 -18.94 4.76
C ALA A 498 -17.93 -19.01 5.06
N ASN A 499 -17.49 -18.47 6.20
CA ASN A 499 -16.12 -18.54 6.65
C ASN A 499 -15.92 -19.76 7.56
N THR A 500 -14.66 -20.18 7.74
CA THR A 500 -14.28 -21.22 8.71
C THR A 500 -13.44 -20.62 9.81
N TYR A 501 -13.79 -20.87 11.06
CA TYR A 501 -13.10 -20.34 12.23
C TYR A 501 -12.54 -21.47 13.10
N ARG A 502 -11.29 -21.30 13.55
CA ARG A 502 -10.59 -22.17 14.51
C ARG A 502 -9.95 -21.30 15.59
N GLY A 503 -10.21 -21.65 16.84
CA GLY A 503 -9.68 -20.91 18.00
C GLY A 503 -10.60 -19.77 18.50
N PRO A 504 -10.13 -18.99 19.49
CA PRO A 504 -10.97 -18.06 20.24
C PRO A 504 -11.12 -16.71 19.52
N TRP A 505 -12.10 -16.62 18.62
CA TRP A 505 -12.44 -15.39 17.91
C TRP A 505 -13.52 -14.57 18.64
N ASN A 506 -13.36 -13.26 18.62
CA ASN A 506 -14.31 -12.26 19.13
C ASN A 506 -14.56 -11.18 18.06
N PHE A 507 -15.50 -10.28 18.32
CA PHE A 507 -15.92 -9.29 17.33
C PHE A 507 -16.01 -7.88 17.91
N VAL A 508 -15.71 -6.88 17.09
CA VAL A 508 -16.10 -5.48 17.34
C VAL A 508 -17.19 -5.13 16.35
N LEU A 509 -18.34 -4.67 16.84
CA LEU A 509 -19.53 -4.50 16.03
C LEU A 509 -20.26 -3.20 16.33
N TYR A 510 -20.71 -2.52 15.28
CA TYR A 510 -21.52 -1.30 15.31
C TYR A 510 -20.76 -0.07 15.83
N GLU A 511 -20.43 -0.05 17.11
CA GLU A 511 -19.69 1.02 17.77
C GLU A 511 -18.23 0.62 18.02
N GLN A 512 -17.29 1.53 17.74
CA GLN A 512 -15.88 1.31 18.08
C GLN A 512 -15.70 0.99 19.57
N GLY A 513 -15.08 -0.16 19.85
CA GLY A 513 -14.86 -0.65 21.20
C GLY A 513 -15.97 -1.54 21.76
N ASN A 514 -17.13 -1.64 21.07
CA ASN A 514 -18.19 -2.56 21.45
C ASN A 514 -17.81 -4.01 21.10
N LYS A 515 -17.23 -4.70 22.08
CA LYS A 515 -16.78 -6.09 21.97
C LYS A 515 -17.96 -7.04 22.17
N VAL A 516 -18.21 -7.92 21.20
CA VAL A 516 -19.34 -8.85 21.21
C VAL A 516 -18.90 -10.30 20.98
N ASN A 517 -19.72 -11.24 21.44
CA ASN A 517 -19.54 -12.67 21.24
C ASN A 517 -20.23 -13.15 19.95
N TRP A 518 -20.08 -14.45 19.65
CA TRP A 518 -20.73 -15.10 18.51
C TRP A 518 -22.24 -14.93 18.45
N SER A 519 -22.93 -15.09 19.59
CA SER A 519 -24.40 -15.01 19.63
C SER A 519 -24.90 -13.62 19.21
N THR A 520 -24.20 -12.56 19.60
CA THR A 520 -24.55 -11.19 19.19
C THR A 520 -24.14 -10.93 17.74
N TRP A 521 -22.95 -11.37 17.32
CA TRP A 521 -22.46 -11.22 15.95
C TRP A 521 -23.40 -11.87 14.91
N GLN A 522 -23.85 -13.09 15.18
CA GLN A 522 -24.77 -13.87 14.32
C GLN A 522 -26.25 -13.54 14.53
N GLY A 523 -26.59 -12.98 15.68
CA GLY A 523 -27.96 -12.67 16.08
C GLY A 523 -28.55 -11.47 15.34
N ALA A 524 -29.87 -11.34 15.39
CA ALA A 524 -30.55 -10.12 14.94
C ALA A 524 -30.15 -8.94 15.85
N PRO A 525 -30.01 -7.71 15.29
CA PRO A 525 -30.26 -7.34 13.89
C PRO A 525 -29.06 -7.53 12.95
N TYR A 526 -27.89 -7.97 13.44
CA TYR A 526 -26.63 -7.90 12.70
C TYR A 526 -26.43 -9.03 11.68
N GLY A 527 -26.76 -10.26 12.06
CA GLY A 527 -26.81 -11.40 11.13
C GLY A 527 -25.49 -11.77 10.43
N GLN A 528 -24.33 -11.48 11.02
CA GLN A 528 -23.02 -11.74 10.42
C GLN A 528 -22.58 -13.19 10.66
N ASP A 529 -21.91 -13.84 9.70
CA ASP A 529 -21.37 -15.20 9.81
C ASP A 529 -22.38 -16.30 10.21
N ARG A 530 -23.68 -16.14 9.91
CA ARG A 530 -24.71 -17.15 10.27
C ARG A 530 -24.46 -18.53 9.65
N ASP A 531 -23.88 -18.54 8.46
CA ASP A 531 -23.59 -19.76 7.68
C ASP A 531 -22.13 -20.21 7.81
N SER A 532 -21.38 -19.65 8.77
CA SER A 532 -19.97 -19.93 8.97
C SER A 532 -19.74 -21.12 9.91
N VAL A 533 -18.68 -21.88 9.65
CA VAL A 533 -18.32 -23.07 10.43
C VAL A 533 -17.38 -22.68 11.56
N ILE A 534 -17.76 -23.01 12.79
CA ILE A 534 -16.91 -22.84 13.99
C ILE A 534 -16.39 -24.21 14.37
N LYS A 535 -15.09 -24.46 14.20
CA LYS A 535 -14.47 -25.73 14.56
C LYS A 535 -13.95 -25.69 15.99
N VAL A 536 -14.23 -26.74 16.75
CA VAL A 536 -13.71 -26.90 18.12
C VAL A 536 -12.22 -27.23 18.04
N GLN A 537 -11.44 -26.77 19.01
CA GLN A 537 -10.00 -27.01 19.08
C GLN A 537 -9.70 -28.53 18.99
N GLY A 538 -9.03 -28.97 17.92
CA GLY A 538 -8.67 -30.39 17.70
C GLY A 538 -9.39 -31.09 16.53
N GLU A 539 -10.42 -30.49 15.93
CA GLU A 539 -11.10 -31.07 14.76
C GLU A 539 -10.39 -30.67 13.46
N ARG A 540 -10.12 -31.64 12.56
CA ARG A 540 -9.46 -31.36 11.27
C ARG A 540 -10.38 -30.67 10.27
#